data_AF-A0AAV5DPC8-F1
#
_entry.id   AF-A0AAV5DPC8-F1
#
_cell.length_a   1.000
_cell.length_b   1.000
_cell.length_c   1.000
_cell.angle_alpha   90.00
_cell.angle_beta   90.00
_cell.angle_gamma   90.00
#
_symmetry.space_group_name_H-M   'P 1'
#
loop_
_entity.id
_entity.type
_entity.pdbx_description
1 polymer ?
#
loop_
_entity_poly.entity_id
_entity_poly.type
_entity_poly.pdbx_seq_one_letter_code
_entity_poly.pdbx_strand_id
1 'polypeptide(L)'
;MAIYLTLGVLWKQVLILGFGAIGVEIAKRLRPFGVKILATKRNWSEGKSPRDINGLVDKTGGPKDMYELAGEADIVITSLLLTKETDGIVDHKLVAAMKRVSTFF
;
A
#
# COMPACT_ATOMS: atom_id res chain seq x y z
N MET A 1 20.87 15.03 7.00
CA MET A 1 19.42 15.04 6.73
C MET A 1 18.89 13.70 6.22
N ALA A 2 19.51 13.09 5.20
CA ALA A 2 19.02 11.83 4.60
C ALA A 2 19.01 10.60 5.54
N ILE A 3 19.98 10.51 6.46
CA ILE A 3 20.13 9.38 7.41
C ILE A 3 18.99 9.28 8.43
N TYR A 4 18.40 10.42 8.86
CA TYR A 4 17.28 10.41 9.80
C TYR A 4 15.96 10.00 9.14
N LEU A 5 15.77 10.36 7.85
CA LEU A 5 14.64 9.90 7.06
C LEU A 5 14.67 8.39 6.86
N THR A 6 15.82 7.79 6.55
CA THR A 6 15.95 6.34 6.43
C THR A 6 15.67 5.60 7.74
N LEU A 7 16.10 6.12 8.90
CA LEU A 7 15.80 5.51 10.20
C LEU A 7 14.30 5.57 10.60
N GLY A 8 13.57 6.60 10.16
CA GLY A 8 12.14 6.76 10.50
C GLY A 8 11.18 5.85 9.73
N VAL A 9 11.56 5.42 8.52
CA VAL A 9 10.78 4.48 7.69
C VAL A 9 11.37 3.06 7.63
N LEU A 10 12.60 2.85 8.09
CA LEU A 10 13.18 1.51 8.19
C LEU A 10 12.19 0.60 8.96
N TRP A 11 11.83 -0.55 8.35
CA TRP A 11 10.89 -1.55 8.91
C TRP A 11 9.41 -1.18 8.92
N LYS A 12 9.01 -0.03 8.38
CA LYS A 12 7.59 0.33 8.26
C LYS A 12 6.89 -0.48 7.17
N GLN A 13 5.61 -0.77 7.41
CA GLN A 13 4.73 -1.41 6.42
C GLN A 13 3.94 -0.32 5.69
N VAL A 14 4.04 -0.26 4.37
CA VAL A 14 3.36 0.73 3.53
C VAL A 14 2.32 0.03 2.66
N LEU A 15 1.05 0.35 2.84
CA LEU A 15 -0.04 -0.10 2.02
C LEU A 15 -0.31 0.88 0.88
N ILE A 16 -0.29 0.38 -0.35
CA ILE A 16 -0.69 1.12 -1.54
C ILE A 16 -2.07 0.63 -1.98
N LEU A 17 -3.09 1.48 -1.82
CA LEU A 17 -4.43 1.23 -2.34
C LEU A 17 -4.46 1.56 -3.83
N GLY A 18 -4.64 0.55 -4.68
CA GLY A 18 -4.65 0.71 -6.13
C GLY A 18 -3.28 0.59 -6.78
N PHE A 19 -2.80 -0.65 -6.93
CA PHE A 19 -1.50 -0.97 -7.54
C PHE A 19 -1.51 -0.94 -9.08
N GLY A 20 -1.74 0.25 -9.63
CA GLY A 20 -1.62 0.57 -11.07
C GLY A 20 -0.28 1.21 -11.42
N ALA A 21 -0.23 1.98 -12.50
CA ALA A 21 1.00 2.67 -12.94
C ALA A 21 1.59 3.58 -11.85
N ILE A 22 0.75 4.36 -11.17
CA ILE A 22 1.17 5.24 -10.07
C ILE A 22 1.69 4.42 -8.89
N GLY A 23 0.95 3.39 -8.46
CA GLY A 23 1.37 2.51 -7.36
C GLY A 23 2.73 1.83 -7.61
N VAL A 24 3.02 1.43 -8.86
CA VAL A 24 4.33 0.89 -9.24
C VAL A 24 5.44 1.92 -9.06
N GLU A 25 5.22 3.16 -9.50
CA GLU A 25 6.22 4.23 -9.38
C GLU A 25 6.44 4.67 -7.92
N ILE A 26 5.39 4.64 -7.09
CA ILE A 26 5.49 4.82 -5.64
C ILE A 26 6.34 3.70 -5.05
N ALA A 27 6.03 2.43 -5.35
CA ALA A 27 6.76 1.29 -4.82
C ALA A 27 8.25 1.32 -5.17
N LYS A 28 8.60 1.66 -6.42
CA LYS A 28 10.00 1.83 -6.84
C LYS A 28 10.76 2.86 -5.99
N ARG A 29 10.11 3.97 -5.63
CA ARG A 29 10.71 5.02 -4.78
C ARG A 29 10.78 4.62 -3.31
N LEU A 30 9.85 3.79 -2.85
CA LEU A 30 9.84 3.28 -1.49
C LEU A 30 10.87 2.16 -1.25
N ARG A 31 11.17 1.33 -2.26
CA ARG A 31 12.08 0.18 -2.11
C ARG A 31 13.46 0.52 -1.52
N PRO A 32 14.17 1.59 -1.94
CA PRO A 32 15.46 1.97 -1.34
C PRO A 32 15.41 2.28 0.16
N PHE A 33 14.24 2.56 0.72
CA PHE A 33 14.06 2.83 2.15
C PHE A 33 13.89 1.57 3.00
N GLY A 34 13.92 0.36 2.41
CA GLY A 34 13.83 -0.90 3.15
C GLY A 34 12.46 -1.15 3.80
N VAL A 35 11.40 -0.52 3.29
CA VAL A 35 10.02 -0.73 3.77
C VAL A 35 9.44 -2.05 3.25
N LYS A 36 8.50 -2.61 4.01
CA LYS A 36 7.63 -3.69 3.51
C LYS A 36 6.45 -3.08 2.76
N ILE A 37 6.22 -3.49 1.53
CA ILE A 37 5.18 -2.96 0.65
C ILE A 37 4.01 -3.94 0.60
N LEU A 38 2.84 -3.49 1.06
CA LEU A 38 1.55 -4.15 0.90
C LEU A 38 0.80 -3.44 -0.22
N ALA A 39 -0.01 -4.15 -1.02
CA ALA A 39 -0.76 -3.50 -2.07
C ALA A 39 -2.11 -4.16 -2.37
N THR A 40 -3.10 -3.34 -2.74
CA THR A 40 -4.38 -3.83 -3.26
C THR A 40 -4.52 -3.57 -4.75
N LYS A 41 -5.12 -4.53 -5.46
CA LYS A 41 -5.49 -4.40 -6.87
C LYS A 41 -6.77 -5.18 -7.14
N ARG A 42 -7.64 -4.67 -8.01
CA ARG A 42 -8.90 -5.36 -8.38
C ARG A 42 -8.61 -6.74 -8.98
N ASN A 43 -7.75 -6.77 -10.00
CA ASN A 43 -7.33 -7.98 -10.68
C ASN A 43 -5.80 -8.03 -10.70
N TRP A 44 -5.23 -9.00 -10.00
CA TRP A 44 -3.85 -9.43 -10.21
C TRP A 44 -3.88 -10.33 -11.46
N SER A 45 -3.09 -10.01 -12.48
CA SER A 45 -3.10 -10.78 -13.74
C SER A 45 -2.83 -12.25 -13.45
N GLU A 46 -3.76 -13.14 -13.84
CA GLU A 46 -3.57 -14.59 -13.70
C GLU A 46 -2.28 -15.00 -14.42
N GLY A 47 -1.37 -15.67 -13.71
CA GLY A 47 -0.11 -16.19 -14.28
C GLY A 47 1.16 -15.40 -13.96
N LYS A 48 1.06 -14.27 -13.25
CA LYS A 48 2.22 -13.64 -12.58
C LYS A 48 1.95 -13.70 -11.09
N SER A 49 2.70 -14.52 -10.36
CA SER A 49 2.63 -14.53 -8.90
C SER A 49 2.80 -13.09 -8.38
N PRO A 50 2.32 -12.78 -7.17
CA PRO A 50 2.60 -11.49 -6.51
C PRO A 50 4.07 -11.07 -6.55
N ARG A 51 5.00 -12.05 -6.61
CA ARG A 51 6.45 -11.82 -6.76
C ARG A 51 6.86 -11.42 -8.18
N ASP A 52 6.07 -11.76 -9.18
CA ASP A 52 6.32 -11.52 -10.62
C ASP A 52 5.91 -10.13 -11.10
N ILE A 53 5.26 -9.32 -10.25
CA ILE A 53 5.17 -7.87 -10.45
C ILE A 53 6.47 -7.25 -9.91
N ASN A 54 7.55 -7.48 -10.66
CA ASN A 54 8.87 -6.88 -10.51
C ASN A 54 9.53 -7.00 -9.12
N GLY A 55 9.08 -7.90 -8.23
CA GLY A 55 9.55 -7.96 -6.84
C GLY A 55 9.25 -6.70 -6.01
N LEU A 56 8.27 -5.88 -6.42
CA LEU A 56 7.98 -4.58 -5.80
C LEU A 56 7.00 -4.64 -4.63
N VAL A 57 6.29 -5.77 -4.44
CA VAL A 57 5.27 -5.93 -3.39
C VAL A 57 5.57 -7.19 -2.59
N ASP A 58 5.45 -7.09 -1.25
CA ASP A 58 5.72 -8.18 -0.31
C ASP A 58 4.43 -8.94 0.08
N LYS A 59 3.28 -8.25 0.12
CA LYS A 59 1.94 -8.87 0.31
C LYS A 59 0.90 -8.19 -0.58
N THR A 60 0.08 -9.00 -1.24
CA THR A 60 -0.98 -8.54 -2.16
C THR A 60 -2.35 -8.90 -1.64
N GLY A 61 -3.34 -8.04 -1.88
CA GLY A 61 -4.75 -8.32 -1.65
C GLY A 61 -5.66 -7.74 -2.73
N GLY A 62 -6.92 -8.12 -2.69
CA GLY A 62 -8.00 -7.51 -3.46
C GLY A 62 -8.70 -6.39 -2.68
N PRO A 63 -9.77 -5.81 -3.25
CA PRO A 63 -10.59 -4.81 -2.57
C PRO A 63 -11.17 -5.28 -1.23
N LYS A 64 -11.44 -6.59 -1.07
CA LYS A 64 -12.00 -7.18 0.15
C LYS A 64 -10.99 -7.26 1.30
N ASP A 65 -9.70 -7.32 0.98
CA ASP A 65 -8.62 -7.47 1.97
C ASP A 65 -8.12 -6.10 2.48
N MET A 66 -8.71 -5.00 1.99
CA MET A 66 -8.26 -3.64 2.26
C MET A 66 -8.16 -3.33 3.75
N TYR A 67 -9.17 -3.69 4.54
CA TYR A 67 -9.19 -3.40 5.98
C TYR A 67 -8.16 -4.23 6.76
N GLU A 68 -7.98 -5.50 6.40
CA GLU A 68 -6.94 -6.36 6.98
C GLU A 68 -5.55 -5.75 6.73
N LEU A 69 -5.27 -5.42 5.47
CA LEU A 69 -3.99 -4.84 5.08
C LEU A 69 -3.76 -3.46 5.71
N ALA A 70 -4.82 -2.67 5.91
CA ALA A 70 -4.72 -1.38 6.58
C ALA A 70 -4.30 -1.53 8.06
N GLY A 71 -4.76 -2.58 8.74
CA GLY A 71 -4.33 -2.89 10.12
C GLY A 71 -2.87 -3.33 10.24
N GLU A 72 -2.30 -3.85 9.16
CA GLU A 72 -0.86 -4.15 9.08
C GLU A 72 -0.02 -2.92 8.69
N ALA A 73 -0.60 -1.88 8.12
CA ALA A 73 0.14 -0.76 7.59
C ALA A 73 0.46 0.30 8.65
N ASP A 74 1.68 0.82 8.61
CA ASP A 74 2.05 2.06 9.29
C ASP A 74 1.76 3.29 8.42
N ILE A 75 1.76 3.11 7.09
CA ILE A 75 1.46 4.17 6.13
C ILE A 75 0.48 3.62 5.11
N VAL A 76 -0.60 4.35 4.84
CA VAL A 76 -1.54 4.02 3.77
C VAL A 76 -1.47 5.13 2.71
N ILE A 77 -1.26 4.74 1.46
CA ILE A 77 -1.21 5.64 0.31
C ILE A 77 -2.33 5.27 -0.66
N THR A 78 -3.16 6.23 -1.04
CA THR A 78 -4.25 5.97 -2.01
C THR A 78 -3.89 6.46 -3.40
N SER A 79 -3.81 5.52 -4.35
CA SER A 79 -3.59 5.81 -5.77
C SER A 79 -4.67 5.16 -6.66
N LEU A 80 -5.89 5.10 -6.15
CA LEU A 80 -7.06 4.59 -6.88
C LEU A 80 -7.61 5.65 -7.82
N LEU A 81 -8.13 5.20 -8.97
CA LEU A 81 -9.00 6.04 -9.80
C LEU A 81 -10.31 6.30 -9.03
N LEU A 82 -10.79 7.55 -9.04
CA LEU A 82 -12.10 7.89 -8.50
C LEU A 82 -13.20 7.35 -9.41
N THR A 83 -13.97 6.41 -8.90
CA THR A 83 -15.15 5.80 -9.54
C THR A 83 -16.26 5.69 -8.50
N LYS A 84 -17.47 5.25 -8.90
CA LYS A 84 -18.57 5.03 -7.94
C LYS A 84 -18.21 3.98 -6.87
N GLU A 85 -17.38 3.00 -7.21
CA GLU A 85 -16.95 1.95 -6.28
C GLU A 85 -15.84 2.41 -5.32
N THR A 86 -15.06 3.42 -5.68
CA THR A 86 -13.96 3.95 -4.85
C THR A 86 -14.28 5.28 -4.20
N ASP A 87 -15.44 5.87 -4.53
CA ASP A 87 -15.97 7.04 -3.84
C ASP A 87 -16.20 6.71 -2.35
N GLY A 88 -15.67 7.55 -1.47
CA GLY A 88 -15.72 7.31 -0.03
C GLY A 88 -14.95 6.09 0.46
N ILE A 89 -14.05 5.49 -0.33
CA ILE A 89 -13.33 4.27 0.07
C ILE A 89 -12.44 4.47 1.31
N VAL A 90 -12.01 5.71 1.53
CA VAL A 90 -11.34 6.14 2.77
C VAL A 90 -12.43 6.54 3.76
N ASP A 91 -13.08 5.54 4.33
CA ASP A 91 -14.16 5.71 5.30
C ASP A 91 -13.70 5.54 6.76
N HIS A 92 -14.64 5.71 7.69
CA HIS A 92 -14.40 5.50 9.11
C HIS A 92 -13.93 4.08 9.45
N LYS A 93 -14.29 3.06 8.65
CA LYS A 93 -13.87 1.67 8.88
C LYS A 93 -12.41 1.49 8.49
N LEU A 94 -11.98 2.07 7.37
CA LEU A 94 -10.58 2.06 6.96
C LEU A 94 -9.73 2.75 8.01
N VAL A 95 -10.10 3.96 8.44
CA VAL A 95 -9.35 4.70 9.46
C VAL A 95 -9.34 3.96 10.80
N ALA A 96 -10.45 3.34 11.21
CA ALA A 96 -10.51 2.55 12.43
C ALA A 96 -9.67 1.25 12.36
N ALA A 97 -9.49 0.69 11.16
CA ALA A 97 -8.65 -0.49 10.96
C ALA A 97 -7.16 -0.16 11.03
N MET A 98 -6.76 1.06 10.66
CA MET A 98 -5.35 1.48 10.65
C MET A 98 -4.69 1.45 12.05
N LYS A 99 -3.36 1.27 12.09
CA LYS A 99 -2.60 1.38 13.34
C LYS A 99 -2.77 2.78 13.96
N ARG A 100 -2.84 2.87 15.29
CA ARG A 100 -3.04 4.15 16.01
C ARG A 100 -2.03 5.27 15.71
N VAL A 101 -0.79 4.91 15.32
CA VAL A 101 0.28 5.86 14.98
C VAL A 101 0.60 5.87 13.48
N SER A 102 -0.37 5.47 12.66
CA SER A 102 -0.21 5.44 11.21
C SER A 102 -0.44 6.80 10.56
N THR A 103 0.05 6.97 9.34
CA THR A 103 -0.17 8.16 8.52
C THR A 103 -0.86 7.78 7.21
N PHE A 104 -1.78 8.62 6.75
CA PHE A 104 -2.51 8.46 5.49
C PHE A 104 -2.09 9.56 4.50
N PHE A 105 -1.85 9.18 3.23
CA PHE A 105 -1.48 10.09 2.12
C PHE A 105 -2.38 9.89 0.89
#